data_AF-A0A951D3W5-F1
#
_entry.id   AF-A0A951D3W5-F1
#
_cell.length_a   1.000
_cell.length_b   1.000
_cell.length_c   1.000
_cell.angle_alpha   90.00
_cell.angle_beta   90.00
_cell.angle_gamma   90.00
#
_symmetry.space_group_name_H-M   'P 1'
#
loop_
_entity.id
_entity.type
_entity.pdbx_description
1 polymer ?
#
loop_
_entity_poly.entity_id
_entity_poly.type
_entity_poly.pdbx_seq_one_letter_code
_entity_poly.pdbx_strand_id
1 'polypeptide(L)'
;MLAADQVSYDDLYARWEQGHWRASEIDFSTDREQWRGTFSELERRGALWTYSMFFHGEDSVADNLSPYIDAAPTEEQKYFLATQQADEARHAVLFGRFMCEVVDAGADTASSLEATKPELTWGFSKVFGRLDRMADELRRDRSKPKLAQAITLYHIVVEASLAQPGQHFIEESLTRRDLLPGLREGMGHVSRDEQRHIAFGVKLIADLVRQDPDCEPAVAELLREVLPYTAAVFVPPGWEERYVTLFGFTLEDVFTNGAQALEGRLRAAGLDPGTMRLGMPFDLDARERARRGLALLRAGYLGEPDGPVTPNADATALLFDSLRRQVDASIAPDATIQWSFTDAEPWHLQIQNGDAAVASGRAPNPDLIFRCRFRDWLDIAAGRTTPWRALLTGRVRPSGKLRMLTRAPRLFA
;
A
#
# COMPACT_ATOMS: atom_id res chain seq x y z
N MET A 1 24.45 -10.20 10.04
CA MET A 1 23.27 -10.49 10.87
C MET A 1 22.26 -9.41 10.56
N LEU A 2 21.13 -9.79 9.99
CA LEU A 2 20.03 -8.87 9.64
C LEU A 2 19.28 -8.46 10.91
N ALA A 3 18.53 -7.36 10.86
CA ALA A 3 17.65 -6.97 11.97
C ALA A 3 16.64 -8.10 12.28
N ALA A 4 16.18 -8.81 11.25
CA ALA A 4 15.35 -10.01 11.33
C ALA A 4 15.92 -11.15 12.20
N ASP A 5 17.25 -11.21 12.36
CA ASP A 5 17.92 -12.27 13.13
C ASP A 5 17.95 -11.99 14.64
N GLN A 6 17.54 -10.79 15.06
CA GLN A 6 17.52 -10.39 16.48
C GLN A 6 16.29 -10.88 17.25
N VAL A 7 15.34 -11.50 16.55
CA VAL A 7 14.04 -11.92 17.09
C VAL A 7 13.78 -13.38 16.68
N SER A 8 13.21 -14.18 17.58
CA SER A 8 12.71 -15.53 17.27
C SER A 8 11.17 -15.55 17.32
N TYR A 9 10.56 -16.55 16.68
CA TYR A 9 9.11 -16.73 16.75
C TYR A 9 8.64 -17.01 18.19
N ASP A 10 9.42 -17.80 18.95
CA ASP A 10 9.15 -18.06 20.37
C ASP A 10 9.24 -16.79 21.22
N ASP A 11 10.22 -15.91 20.95
CA ASP A 11 10.33 -14.62 21.64
C ASP A 11 9.12 -13.72 21.34
N LEU A 12 8.66 -13.68 20.09
CA LEU A 12 7.45 -12.93 19.73
C LEU A 12 6.20 -13.46 20.45
N TYR A 13 6.07 -14.79 20.54
CA TYR A 13 5.00 -15.42 21.31
C TYR A 13 5.09 -15.10 22.80
N ALA A 14 6.27 -15.24 23.41
CA ALA A 14 6.48 -14.93 24.83
C ALA A 14 6.20 -13.46 25.15
N ARG A 15 6.50 -12.53 24.23
CA ARG A 15 6.16 -11.11 24.37
C ARG A 15 4.65 -10.88 24.32
N TRP A 16 3.92 -11.62 23.48
CA TRP A 16 2.46 -11.57 23.45
C TRP A 16 1.86 -11.99 24.81
N GLU A 17 2.36 -13.06 25.42
CA GLU A 17 1.88 -13.51 26.73
C GLU A 17 2.04 -12.46 27.85
N GLN A 18 3.02 -11.57 27.71
CA GLN A 18 3.31 -10.51 28.68
C GLN A 18 2.54 -9.21 28.39
N GLY A 19 1.92 -9.08 27.22
CA GLY A 19 1.33 -7.84 26.70
C GLY A 19 -0.20 -7.74 26.78
N HIS A 20 -0.86 -8.64 27.52
CA HIS A 20 -2.32 -8.71 27.54
C HIS A 20 -3.01 -7.42 27.99
N TRP A 21 -4.09 -7.07 27.28
CA TRP A 21 -4.99 -5.98 27.63
C TRP A 21 -6.43 -6.32 27.21
N ARG A 22 -7.40 -5.57 27.74
CA ARG A 22 -8.82 -5.84 27.54
C ARG A 22 -9.48 -4.66 26.84
N ALA A 23 -9.79 -4.84 25.56
CA ALA A 23 -10.52 -3.84 24.79
C ALA A 23 -11.86 -3.47 25.42
N SER A 24 -12.49 -4.33 26.21
CA SER A 24 -13.75 -4.07 26.93
C SER A 24 -13.61 -3.23 28.21
N GLU A 25 -12.41 -3.07 28.74
CA GLU A 25 -12.16 -2.33 29.99
C GLU A 25 -11.73 -0.88 29.77
N ILE A 26 -11.42 -0.51 28.52
CA ILE A 26 -11.09 0.87 28.16
C ILE A 26 -12.33 1.76 28.35
N ASP A 27 -12.16 2.82 29.14
CA ASP A 27 -13.21 3.80 29.44
C ASP A 27 -13.24 4.91 28.38
N PHE A 28 -14.36 5.00 27.67
CA PHE A 28 -14.60 6.00 26.64
C PHE A 28 -15.51 7.15 27.10
N SER A 29 -15.82 7.27 28.39
CA SER A 29 -16.70 8.31 28.92
C SER A 29 -16.22 9.72 28.58
N THR A 30 -14.95 10.01 28.88
CA THR A 30 -14.30 11.30 28.55
C THR A 30 -14.22 11.52 27.03
N ASP A 31 -13.89 10.47 26.28
CA ASP A 31 -13.79 10.53 24.82
C ASP A 31 -15.10 10.98 24.18
N ARG A 32 -16.23 10.45 24.66
CA ARG A 32 -17.57 10.85 24.21
C ARG A 32 -17.85 12.33 24.45
N GLU A 33 -17.47 12.85 25.61
CA GLU A 33 -17.65 14.26 25.95
C GLU A 33 -16.78 15.15 25.06
N GLN A 34 -15.50 14.81 24.89
CA GLN A 34 -14.55 15.57 24.07
C GLN A 34 -14.90 15.52 22.58
N TRP A 35 -15.33 14.36 22.06
CA TRP A 35 -15.79 14.21 20.68
C TRP A 35 -16.95 15.17 20.36
N ARG A 36 -17.91 15.31 21.29
CA ARG A 36 -19.09 16.17 21.12
C ARG A 36 -18.82 17.65 21.41
N GLY A 37 -18.07 17.93 22.46
CA GLY A 37 -17.89 19.28 23.00
C GLY A 37 -16.62 20.01 22.57
N THR A 38 -15.56 19.29 22.22
CA THR A 38 -14.24 19.88 21.95
C THR A 38 -13.88 19.89 20.47
N PHE A 39 -14.19 18.82 19.73
CA PHE A 39 -13.91 18.78 18.29
C PHE A 39 -14.86 19.70 17.53
N SER A 40 -14.33 20.47 16.58
CA SER A 40 -15.11 21.12 15.54
C SER A 40 -15.72 20.09 14.57
N GLU A 41 -16.69 20.51 13.76
CA GLU A 41 -17.29 19.64 12.76
C GLU A 41 -16.26 19.09 11.75
N LEU A 42 -15.34 19.95 11.29
CA LEU A 42 -14.32 19.53 10.33
C LEU A 42 -13.30 18.58 10.96
N GLU A 43 -12.93 18.78 12.24
CA GLU A 43 -12.08 17.82 12.97
C GLU A 43 -12.81 16.49 13.15
N ARG A 44 -14.09 16.47 13.53
CA ARG A 44 -14.85 15.22 13.60
C ARG A 44 -14.88 14.49 12.26
N ARG A 45 -15.06 15.20 11.14
CA ARG A 45 -15.02 14.59 9.80
C ARG A 45 -13.64 14.02 9.46
N GLY A 46 -12.57 14.77 9.71
CA GLY A 46 -11.20 14.29 9.45
C GLY A 46 -10.79 13.10 10.33
N ALA A 47 -11.19 13.13 11.61
CA ALA A 47 -10.99 12.03 12.53
C ALA A 47 -11.81 10.81 12.11
N LEU A 48 -13.11 10.97 11.81
CA LEU A 48 -13.97 9.89 11.36
C LEU A 48 -13.44 9.22 10.08
N TRP A 49 -12.98 10.00 9.11
CA TRP A 49 -12.33 9.49 7.90
C TRP A 49 -11.15 8.57 8.22
N THR A 50 -10.24 9.02 9.08
CA THR A 50 -9.04 8.24 9.45
C THR A 50 -9.40 7.02 10.30
N TYR A 51 -10.24 7.19 11.32
CA TYR A 51 -10.61 6.13 12.26
C TYR A 51 -11.46 5.05 11.61
N SER A 52 -12.26 5.40 10.60
CA SER A 52 -13.02 4.42 9.82
C SER A 52 -12.10 3.53 8.99
N MET A 53 -11.03 4.07 8.39
CA MET A 53 -10.04 3.23 7.70
C MET A 53 -9.35 2.26 8.66
N PHE A 54 -9.03 2.67 9.89
CA PHE A 54 -8.53 1.72 10.91
C PHE A 54 -9.59 0.67 11.24
N PHE A 55 -10.80 1.09 11.60
CA PHE A 55 -11.85 0.16 12.00
C PHE A 55 -12.11 -0.93 10.95
N HIS A 56 -12.27 -0.55 9.68
CA HIS A 56 -12.44 -1.51 8.58
C HIS A 56 -11.17 -2.29 8.28
N GLY A 57 -10.00 -1.70 8.53
CA GLY A 57 -8.72 -2.35 8.39
C GLY A 57 -8.59 -3.52 9.36
N GLU A 58 -8.77 -3.25 10.66
CA GLU A 58 -8.73 -4.23 11.75
C GLU A 58 -9.73 -5.38 11.54
N ASP A 59 -10.97 -5.05 11.15
CA ASP A 59 -12.00 -6.05 10.82
C ASP A 59 -11.58 -6.96 9.66
N SER A 60 -11.07 -6.37 8.57
CA SER A 60 -10.63 -7.13 7.40
C SER A 60 -9.40 -7.99 7.68
N VAL A 61 -8.43 -7.51 8.45
CA VAL A 61 -7.24 -8.30 8.78
C VAL A 61 -7.57 -9.44 9.74
N ALA A 62 -8.50 -9.22 10.69
CA ALA A 62 -9.03 -10.28 11.53
C ALA A 62 -9.71 -11.39 10.70
N ASP A 63 -10.52 -11.05 9.70
CA ASP A 63 -11.20 -12.07 8.88
C ASP A 63 -10.23 -12.87 7.99
N ASN A 64 -9.13 -12.24 7.56
CA ASN A 64 -8.26 -12.78 6.51
C ASN A 64 -7.03 -13.54 7.02
N LEU A 65 -6.70 -13.53 8.31
CA LEU A 65 -5.44 -14.10 8.79
C LEU A 65 -5.44 -15.65 8.86
N SER A 66 -6.60 -16.31 8.96
CA SER A 66 -6.66 -17.78 9.07
C SER A 66 -5.87 -18.58 8.01
N PRO A 67 -5.87 -18.24 6.70
CA PRO A 67 -5.08 -18.97 5.70
C PRO A 67 -3.57 -18.79 5.86
N TYR A 68 -3.14 -17.72 6.54
CA TYR A 68 -1.73 -17.44 6.81
C TYR A 68 -1.19 -18.41 7.86
N ILE A 69 -1.97 -18.67 8.92
CA ILE A 69 -1.66 -19.72 9.91
C ILE A 69 -1.52 -21.06 9.18
N ASP A 70 -2.50 -21.40 8.34
CA ASP A 70 -2.53 -22.66 7.59
C ASP A 70 -1.36 -22.86 6.62
N ALA A 71 -0.80 -21.77 6.09
CA ALA A 71 0.32 -21.77 5.14
C ALA A 71 1.69 -21.67 5.81
N ALA A 72 1.76 -21.27 7.09
CA ALA A 72 3.01 -21.09 7.80
C ALA A 72 3.81 -22.41 7.89
N PRO A 73 5.09 -22.43 7.46
CA PRO A 73 5.90 -23.64 7.40
C PRO A 73 6.17 -24.36 8.72
N THR A 74 6.27 -23.64 9.84
CA THR A 74 6.62 -24.23 11.15
C THR A 74 5.56 -23.99 12.21
N GLU A 75 5.56 -24.81 13.25
CA GLU A 75 4.58 -24.69 14.33
C GLU A 75 4.76 -23.39 15.13
N GLU A 76 6.00 -22.94 15.36
CA GLU A 76 6.29 -21.68 16.05
C GLU A 76 5.71 -20.47 15.29
N GLN A 77 5.75 -20.52 13.96
CA GLN A 77 5.14 -19.49 13.11
C GLN A 77 3.61 -19.51 13.22
N LYS A 78 3.00 -20.71 13.20
CA LYS A 78 1.56 -20.88 13.37
C LYS A 78 1.07 -20.38 14.73
N TYR A 79 1.81 -20.72 15.79
CA TYR A 79 1.46 -20.34 17.14
C TYR A 79 1.48 -18.82 17.31
N PHE A 80 2.49 -18.13 16.76
CA PHE A 80 2.49 -16.68 16.75
C PHE A 80 1.36 -16.08 15.90
N LEU A 81 1.10 -16.60 14.70
CA LEU A 81 0.01 -16.08 13.87
C LEU A 81 -1.36 -16.28 14.53
N ALA A 82 -1.55 -17.35 15.31
CA ALA A 82 -2.76 -17.53 16.11
C ALA A 82 -2.90 -16.47 17.22
N THR A 83 -1.80 -16.00 17.81
CA THR A 83 -1.84 -14.87 18.75
C THR A 83 -2.17 -13.56 18.05
N GLN A 84 -1.60 -13.33 16.85
CA GLN A 84 -1.94 -12.16 16.03
C GLN A 84 -3.43 -12.16 15.68
N GLN A 85 -4.02 -13.30 15.30
CA GLN A 85 -5.45 -13.43 15.02
C GLN A 85 -6.33 -12.94 16.19
N ALA A 86 -5.91 -13.21 17.43
CA ALA A 86 -6.59 -12.74 18.63
C ALA A 86 -6.40 -11.24 18.88
N ASP A 87 -5.21 -10.71 18.57
CA ASP A 87 -4.91 -9.28 18.64
C ASP A 87 -5.76 -8.49 17.64
N GLU A 88 -5.83 -8.91 16.37
CA GLU A 88 -6.66 -8.22 15.35
C GLU A 88 -8.15 -8.21 15.71
N ALA A 89 -8.66 -9.35 16.20
CA ALA A 89 -10.04 -9.41 16.66
C ALA A 89 -10.28 -8.45 17.85
N ARG A 90 -9.30 -8.31 18.74
CA ARG A 90 -9.36 -7.35 19.85
C ARG A 90 -9.28 -5.90 19.36
N HIS A 91 -8.49 -5.61 18.32
CA HIS A 91 -8.42 -4.30 17.68
C HIS A 91 -9.77 -3.93 17.03
N ALA A 92 -10.38 -4.84 16.28
CA ALA A 92 -11.68 -4.64 15.67
C ALA A 92 -12.77 -4.35 16.73
N VAL A 93 -12.73 -5.06 17.87
CA VAL A 93 -13.61 -4.79 19.02
C VAL A 93 -13.36 -3.39 19.61
N LEU A 94 -12.10 -2.99 19.79
CA LEU A 94 -11.75 -1.66 20.30
C LEU A 94 -12.34 -0.54 19.43
N PHE A 95 -12.08 -0.59 18.12
CA PHE A 95 -12.57 0.44 17.20
C PHE A 95 -14.10 0.37 17.04
N GLY A 96 -14.69 -0.83 17.03
CA GLY A 96 -16.15 -0.98 17.02
C GLY A 96 -16.80 -0.34 18.24
N ARG A 97 -16.23 -0.54 19.44
CA ARG A 97 -16.66 0.15 20.67
C ARG A 97 -16.54 1.67 20.54
N PHE A 98 -15.41 2.17 20.02
CA PHE A 98 -15.23 3.61 19.81
C PHE A 98 -16.30 4.19 18.86
N MET A 99 -16.59 3.51 17.75
CA MET A 99 -17.62 3.96 16.79
C MET A 99 -19.02 3.97 17.42
N CYS A 100 -19.36 2.98 18.24
CA CYS A 100 -20.64 2.92 18.94
C CYS A 100 -20.74 3.94 20.09
N GLU A 101 -19.79 3.92 21.02
CA GLU A 101 -19.88 4.63 22.31
C GLU A 101 -19.55 6.12 22.21
N VAL A 102 -18.63 6.49 21.31
CA VAL A 102 -18.11 7.86 21.17
C VAL A 102 -18.72 8.55 19.95
N VAL A 103 -18.60 7.94 18.78
CA VAL A 103 -19.03 8.53 17.50
C VAL A 103 -20.54 8.50 17.34
N ASP A 104 -21.22 7.52 17.96
CA ASP A 104 -22.67 7.28 17.80
C ASP A 104 -23.02 6.81 16.37
N ALA A 105 -22.10 6.06 15.74
CA ALA A 105 -22.23 5.52 14.40
C ALA A 105 -22.57 4.03 14.47
N GLY A 106 -23.86 3.70 14.55
CA GLY A 106 -24.32 2.31 14.69
C GLY A 106 -24.57 1.89 16.14
N ALA A 107 -25.24 0.76 16.32
CA ALA A 107 -25.59 0.21 17.63
C ALA A 107 -24.70 -0.98 18.05
N ASP A 108 -23.97 -1.55 17.10
CA ASP A 108 -23.06 -2.68 17.24
C ASP A 108 -21.98 -2.61 16.14
N THR A 109 -20.96 -3.47 16.21
CA THR A 109 -19.86 -3.52 15.24
C THR A 109 -20.35 -3.58 13.79
N ALA A 110 -21.32 -4.44 13.49
CA ALA A 110 -21.80 -4.64 12.13
C ALA A 110 -22.50 -3.39 11.58
N SER A 111 -23.38 -2.78 12.35
CA SER A 111 -24.05 -1.53 11.95
C SER A 111 -23.09 -0.34 11.91
N SER A 112 -22.04 -0.33 12.75
CA SER A 112 -20.96 0.66 12.67
C SER A 112 -20.15 0.54 11.38
N LEU A 113 -19.82 -0.68 10.95
CA LEU A 113 -19.11 -0.91 9.68
C LEU A 113 -19.93 -0.37 8.51
N GLU A 114 -21.22 -0.68 8.45
CA GLU A 114 -22.10 -0.18 7.41
C GLU A 114 -22.25 1.35 7.44
N ALA A 115 -22.37 1.95 8.63
CA ALA A 115 -22.50 3.40 8.79
C ALA A 115 -21.24 4.17 8.35
N THR A 116 -20.06 3.59 8.56
CA THR A 116 -18.75 4.25 8.31
C THR A 116 -18.14 3.88 6.95
N LYS A 117 -18.69 2.89 6.24
CA LYS A 117 -18.26 2.48 4.90
C LYS A 117 -18.11 3.64 3.89
N PRO A 118 -18.97 4.68 3.87
CA PRO A 118 -18.80 5.80 2.94
C PRO A 118 -17.52 6.62 3.15
N GLU A 119 -16.85 6.48 4.30
CA GLU A 119 -15.60 7.18 4.60
C GLU A 119 -14.38 6.54 3.93
N LEU A 120 -14.50 5.30 3.43
CA LEU A 120 -13.38 4.56 2.87
C LEU A 120 -12.93 5.12 1.53
N THR A 121 -11.62 5.22 1.34
CA THR A 121 -11.04 5.70 0.09
C THR A 121 -11.02 4.60 -0.97
N TRP A 122 -10.89 5.01 -2.23
CA TRP A 122 -10.65 4.09 -3.33
C TRP A 122 -9.40 3.23 -3.11
N GLY A 123 -8.30 3.85 -2.65
CA GLY A 123 -7.05 3.13 -2.38
C GLY A 123 -7.23 2.07 -1.30
N PHE A 124 -7.92 2.41 -0.21
CA PHE A 124 -8.28 1.47 0.84
C PHE A 124 -9.06 0.26 0.27
N SER A 125 -10.15 0.53 -0.46
CA SER A 125 -10.99 -0.51 -1.06
C SER A 125 -10.21 -1.44 -2.00
N LYS A 126 -9.24 -0.90 -2.73
CA LYS A 126 -8.40 -1.69 -3.65
C LYS A 126 -7.39 -2.57 -2.93
N VAL A 127 -6.75 -2.05 -1.88
CA VAL A 127 -5.76 -2.79 -1.08
C VAL A 127 -6.45 -3.91 -0.30
N PHE A 128 -7.50 -3.61 0.46
CA PHE A 128 -8.19 -4.62 1.27
C PHE A 128 -8.99 -5.62 0.41
N GLY A 129 -9.58 -5.19 -0.71
CA GLY A 129 -10.13 -6.14 -1.66
C GLY A 129 -9.07 -7.06 -2.31
N ARG A 130 -7.80 -6.64 -2.38
CA ARG A 130 -6.68 -7.54 -2.80
C ARG A 130 -6.28 -8.49 -1.67
N LEU A 131 -6.34 -8.04 -0.41
CA LEU A 131 -6.11 -8.86 0.78
C LEU A 131 -7.12 -10.02 0.85
N ASP A 132 -8.41 -9.76 0.64
CA ASP A 132 -9.45 -10.79 0.60
C ASP A 132 -9.14 -11.87 -0.47
N ARG A 133 -8.76 -11.42 -1.68
CA ARG A 133 -8.36 -12.34 -2.76
C ARG A 133 -7.10 -13.12 -2.42
N MET A 134 -6.15 -12.49 -1.72
CA MET A 134 -4.90 -13.14 -1.30
C MET A 134 -5.18 -14.27 -0.30
N ALA A 135 -6.06 -14.04 0.68
CA ALA A 135 -6.48 -15.07 1.62
C ALA A 135 -7.04 -16.31 0.88
N ASP A 136 -7.86 -16.08 -0.13
CA ASP A 136 -8.42 -17.11 -1.00
C ASP A 136 -7.39 -17.82 -1.90
N GLU A 137 -6.40 -17.10 -2.43
CA GLU A 137 -5.29 -17.67 -3.17
C GLU A 137 -4.44 -18.56 -2.26
N LEU A 138 -4.12 -18.08 -1.05
CA LEU A 138 -3.26 -18.79 -0.09
C LEU A 138 -3.92 -20.06 0.46
N ARG A 139 -5.26 -20.09 0.58
CA ARG A 139 -6.00 -21.33 0.87
C ARG A 139 -5.74 -22.42 -0.18
N ARG A 140 -5.55 -22.05 -1.45
CA ARG A 140 -5.37 -22.95 -2.60
C ARG A 140 -3.92 -23.26 -2.89
N ASP A 141 -3.03 -22.29 -2.73
CA ASP A 141 -1.60 -22.38 -2.99
C ASP A 141 -0.82 -21.94 -1.76
N ARG A 142 -0.23 -22.92 -1.05
CA ARG A 142 0.58 -22.71 0.15
C ARG A 142 2.08 -22.77 -0.15
N SER A 143 2.47 -22.53 -1.40
CA SER A 143 3.89 -22.46 -1.77
C SER A 143 4.59 -21.29 -1.06
N LYS A 144 5.91 -21.41 -0.86
CA LYS A 144 6.71 -20.36 -0.23
C LYS A 144 6.65 -19.02 -0.98
N PRO A 145 6.69 -18.97 -2.32
CA PRO A 145 6.53 -17.71 -3.06
C PRO A 145 5.15 -17.08 -2.85
N LYS A 146 4.07 -17.87 -2.83
CA LYS A 146 2.72 -17.34 -2.55
C LYS A 146 2.59 -16.84 -1.10
N LEU A 147 3.17 -17.55 -0.14
CA LEU A 147 3.25 -17.06 1.24
C LEU A 147 4.08 -15.78 1.35
N ALA A 148 5.20 -15.67 0.64
CA ALA A 148 6.01 -14.45 0.61
C ALA A 148 5.22 -13.25 0.06
N GLN A 149 4.39 -13.46 -0.97
CA GLN A 149 3.44 -12.46 -1.42
C GLN A 149 2.45 -12.11 -0.30
N ALA A 150 1.78 -13.11 0.28
CA ALA A 150 0.77 -12.87 1.31
C ALA A 150 1.32 -12.07 2.50
N ILE A 151 2.49 -12.43 3.03
CA ILE A 151 3.16 -11.74 4.14
C ILE A 151 3.61 -10.33 3.74
N THR A 152 4.05 -10.14 2.49
CA THR A 152 4.38 -8.79 2.00
C THR A 152 3.13 -7.90 1.95
N LEU A 153 2.00 -8.42 1.48
CA LEU A 153 0.76 -7.64 1.41
C LEU A 153 0.27 -7.24 2.81
N TYR A 154 0.27 -8.20 3.73
CA TYR A 154 -0.26 -7.98 5.07
C TYR A 154 0.74 -7.19 5.93
N HIS A 155 1.88 -7.78 6.28
CA HIS A 155 2.77 -7.24 7.30
C HIS A 155 3.63 -6.07 6.80
N ILE A 156 4.03 -6.09 5.52
CA ILE A 156 4.91 -5.04 4.97
C ILE A 156 4.10 -3.87 4.41
N VAL A 157 3.03 -4.16 3.66
CA VAL A 157 2.20 -3.13 3.05
C VAL A 157 1.12 -2.64 4.01
N VAL A 158 0.18 -3.50 4.45
CA VAL A 158 -0.95 -3.08 5.30
C VAL A 158 -0.49 -2.59 6.66
N GLU A 159 0.25 -3.38 7.42
CA GLU A 159 0.66 -2.99 8.78
C GLU A 159 1.78 -1.94 8.77
N ALA A 160 2.93 -2.27 8.17
CA ALA A 160 4.10 -1.41 8.31
C ALA A 160 4.02 -0.12 7.48
N SER A 161 3.51 -0.17 6.25
CA SER A 161 3.55 1.01 5.35
C SER A 161 2.29 1.87 5.40
N LEU A 162 1.15 1.31 5.82
CA LEU A 162 -0.13 2.04 5.90
C LEU A 162 -0.56 2.27 7.35
N ALA A 163 -0.69 1.20 8.15
CA ALA A 163 -1.19 1.30 9.51
C ALA A 163 -0.21 2.05 10.42
N GLN A 164 1.07 1.68 10.48
CA GLN A 164 2.04 2.32 11.39
C GLN A 164 2.15 3.86 11.21
N PRO A 165 2.27 4.42 9.98
CA PRO A 165 2.21 5.87 9.79
C PRO A 165 0.86 6.47 10.21
N GLY A 166 -0.25 5.78 9.96
CA GLY A 166 -1.58 6.20 10.41
C GLY A 166 -1.72 6.20 11.93
N GLN A 167 -1.16 5.21 12.63
CA GLN A 167 -1.15 5.12 14.09
C GLN A 167 -0.36 6.28 14.66
N HIS A 168 0.84 6.52 14.12
CA HIS A 168 1.67 7.66 14.53
C HIS A 168 0.93 8.99 14.34
N PHE A 169 0.24 9.17 13.20
CA PHE A 169 -0.62 10.33 12.97
C PHE A 169 -1.68 10.47 14.07
N ILE A 170 -2.47 9.42 14.34
CA ILE A 170 -3.54 9.46 15.35
C ILE A 170 -2.97 9.74 16.76
N GLU A 171 -1.98 8.95 17.19
CA GLU A 171 -1.41 9.02 18.53
C GLU A 171 -0.78 10.37 18.81
N GLU A 172 0.00 10.92 17.87
CA GLU A 172 0.66 12.20 18.07
C GLU A 172 -0.37 13.34 18.10
N SER A 173 -1.37 13.30 17.21
CA SER A 173 -2.43 14.30 17.16
C SER A 173 -3.26 14.34 18.44
N LEU A 174 -3.59 13.18 19.02
CA LEU A 174 -4.31 13.07 20.28
C LEU A 174 -3.45 13.45 21.48
N THR A 175 -2.18 13.00 21.51
CA THR A 175 -1.25 13.29 22.61
C THR A 175 -0.96 14.78 22.71
N ARG A 176 -0.72 15.46 21.58
CA ARG A 176 -0.38 16.90 21.55
C ARG A 176 -1.46 17.79 22.14
N ARG A 177 -2.72 17.36 22.08
CA ARG A 177 -3.90 18.13 22.51
C ARG A 177 -4.54 17.59 23.79
N ASP A 178 -4.00 16.51 24.34
CA ASP A 178 -4.58 15.75 25.44
C ASP A 178 -6.07 15.40 25.22
N LEU A 179 -6.35 14.78 24.06
CA LEU A 179 -7.69 14.40 23.63
C LEU A 179 -7.85 12.88 23.55
N LEU A 180 -9.11 12.45 23.70
CA LEU A 180 -9.60 11.08 23.59
C LEU A 180 -8.73 10.10 24.40
N PRO A 181 -8.69 10.24 25.74
CA PRO A 181 -7.78 9.47 26.58
C PRO A 181 -7.99 7.95 26.47
N GLY A 182 -9.22 7.48 26.33
CA GLY A 182 -9.53 6.06 26.12
C GLY A 182 -9.04 5.56 24.77
N LEU A 183 -9.27 6.32 23.68
CA LEU A 183 -8.75 5.95 22.36
C LEU A 183 -7.23 5.99 22.35
N ARG A 184 -6.60 6.98 22.99
CA ARG A 184 -5.14 7.07 23.10
C ARG A 184 -4.55 5.88 23.87
N GLU A 185 -5.19 5.44 24.95
CA GLU A 185 -4.82 4.22 25.65
C GLU A 185 -4.91 3.01 24.71
N GLY A 186 -6.06 2.84 24.04
CA GLY A 186 -6.29 1.75 23.10
C GLY A 186 -5.27 1.72 21.95
N MET A 187 -5.01 2.87 21.32
CA MET A 187 -3.99 3.00 20.27
C MET A 187 -2.60 2.60 20.78
N GLY A 188 -2.22 3.01 21.99
CA GLY A 188 -0.94 2.61 22.57
C GLY A 188 -0.83 1.10 22.83
N HIS A 189 -1.96 0.42 23.05
CA HIS A 189 -1.99 -1.04 23.07
C HIS A 189 -1.84 -1.64 21.67
N VAL A 190 -2.66 -1.21 20.70
CA VAL A 190 -2.60 -1.66 19.30
C VAL A 190 -1.19 -1.48 18.72
N SER A 191 -0.56 -0.33 18.93
CA SER A 191 0.80 -0.03 18.46
C SER A 191 1.88 -0.94 19.07
N ARG A 192 1.66 -1.51 20.27
CA ARG A 192 2.58 -2.52 20.84
C ARG A 192 2.36 -3.90 20.24
N ASP A 193 1.13 -4.19 19.83
CA ASP A 193 0.74 -5.42 19.15
C ASP A 193 1.32 -5.44 17.73
N GLU A 194 1.12 -4.36 16.98
CA GLU A 194 1.67 -4.17 15.63
C GLU A 194 3.20 -4.25 15.55
N GLN A 195 3.91 -3.81 16.58
CA GLN A 195 5.37 -3.98 16.62
C GLN A 195 5.79 -5.45 16.53
N ARG A 196 5.00 -6.36 17.11
CA ARG A 196 5.26 -7.81 17.04
C ARG A 196 4.84 -8.36 15.67
N HIS A 197 3.70 -7.92 15.13
CA HIS A 197 3.21 -8.38 13.83
C HIS A 197 4.18 -8.02 12.71
N ILE A 198 4.63 -6.76 12.66
CA ILE A 198 5.61 -6.28 11.68
C ILE A 198 6.94 -7.02 11.84
N ALA A 199 7.40 -7.24 13.07
CA ALA A 199 8.65 -8.00 13.32
C ALA A 199 8.54 -9.45 12.83
N PHE A 200 7.39 -10.10 13.03
CA PHE A 200 7.10 -11.41 12.48
C PHE A 200 7.18 -11.42 10.95
N GLY A 201 6.49 -10.48 10.29
CA GLY A 201 6.47 -10.40 8.83
C GLY A 201 7.85 -10.19 8.23
N VAL A 202 8.63 -9.25 8.79
CA VAL A 202 10.02 -9.00 8.38
C VAL A 202 10.88 -10.25 8.53
N LYS A 203 10.76 -10.95 9.67
CA LYS A 203 11.50 -12.19 9.92
C LYS A 203 11.10 -13.29 8.94
N LEU A 204 9.81 -13.51 8.73
CA LEU A 204 9.31 -14.56 7.86
C LEU A 204 9.71 -14.33 6.40
N ILE A 205 9.66 -13.09 5.88
CA ILE A 205 10.19 -12.78 4.55
C ILE A 205 11.69 -13.11 4.47
N ALA A 206 12.49 -12.70 5.46
CA ALA A 206 13.92 -12.98 5.47
C ALA A 206 14.20 -14.49 5.44
N ASP A 207 13.45 -15.28 6.21
CA ASP A 207 13.58 -16.73 6.25
C ASP A 207 13.13 -17.38 4.93
N LEU A 208 12.01 -16.93 4.34
CA LEU A 208 11.49 -17.46 3.07
C LEU A 208 12.45 -17.21 1.90
N VAL A 209 13.00 -16.00 1.80
CA VAL A 209 13.95 -15.62 0.72
C VAL A 209 15.25 -16.42 0.81
N ARG A 210 15.74 -16.73 2.02
CA ARG A 210 16.90 -17.61 2.19
C ARG A 210 16.62 -19.06 1.81
N GLN A 211 15.38 -19.49 1.98
CA GLN A 211 14.99 -20.88 1.77
C GLN A 211 14.58 -21.19 0.33
N ASP A 212 14.11 -20.19 -0.42
CA ASP A 212 13.58 -20.36 -1.77
C ASP A 212 13.85 -19.11 -2.62
N PRO A 213 14.64 -19.23 -3.71
CA PRO A 213 15.02 -18.10 -4.54
C PRO A 213 13.84 -17.47 -5.30
N ASP A 214 12.71 -18.16 -5.42
CA ASP A 214 11.52 -17.63 -6.10
C ASP A 214 10.71 -16.67 -5.21
N CYS A 215 11.02 -16.59 -3.91
CA CYS A 215 10.33 -15.69 -2.98
C CYS A 215 10.59 -14.21 -3.27
N GLU A 216 11.84 -13.78 -3.48
CA GLU A 216 12.15 -12.38 -3.76
C GLU A 216 11.47 -11.86 -5.04
N PRO A 217 11.52 -12.58 -6.18
CA PRO A 217 10.73 -12.24 -7.36
C PRO A 217 9.24 -12.13 -7.08
N ALA A 218 8.67 -13.04 -6.27
CA ALA A 218 7.25 -13.02 -5.92
C ALA A 218 6.89 -11.79 -5.07
N VAL A 219 7.75 -11.39 -4.11
CA VAL A 219 7.61 -10.13 -3.35
C VAL A 219 7.62 -8.93 -4.31
N ALA A 220 8.57 -8.88 -5.25
CA ALA A 220 8.66 -7.80 -6.22
C ALA A 220 7.44 -7.72 -7.15
N GLU A 221 6.92 -8.86 -7.60
CA GLU A 221 5.68 -8.95 -8.38
C GLU A 221 4.49 -8.33 -7.65
N LEU A 222 4.28 -8.74 -6.40
CA LEU A 222 3.18 -8.20 -5.60
C LEU A 222 3.34 -6.70 -5.37
N LEU A 223 4.54 -6.23 -4.99
CA LEU A 223 4.75 -4.80 -4.75
C LEU A 223 4.43 -3.97 -6.01
N ARG A 224 4.82 -4.43 -7.20
CA ARG A 224 4.44 -3.78 -8.46
C ARG A 224 2.93 -3.75 -8.68
N GLU A 225 2.22 -4.81 -8.26
CA GLU A 225 0.76 -4.87 -8.32
C GLU A 225 0.11 -3.82 -7.41
N VAL A 226 0.54 -3.73 -6.14
CA VAL A 226 -0.24 -3.03 -5.10
C VAL A 226 0.21 -1.59 -4.84
N LEU A 227 1.47 -1.23 -5.10
CA LEU A 227 1.98 0.13 -4.86
C LEU A 227 1.18 1.26 -5.55
N PRO A 228 0.64 1.07 -6.77
CA PRO A 228 -0.23 2.08 -7.38
C PRO A 228 -1.53 2.34 -6.58
N TYR A 229 -2.00 1.36 -5.79
CA TYR A 229 -3.19 1.48 -4.95
C TYR A 229 -2.87 2.08 -3.59
N THR A 230 -1.75 1.67 -2.98
CA THR A 230 -1.36 2.12 -1.63
C THR A 230 -1.17 3.63 -1.56
N ALA A 231 -0.61 4.24 -2.60
CA ALA A 231 -0.46 5.69 -2.70
C ALA A 231 -1.81 6.44 -2.60
N ALA A 232 -2.92 5.81 -2.97
CA ALA A 232 -4.25 6.42 -2.94
C ALA A 232 -5.05 6.13 -1.65
N VAL A 233 -4.47 5.40 -0.69
CA VAL A 233 -5.16 5.05 0.57
C VAL A 233 -5.44 6.29 1.41
N PHE A 234 -4.46 7.20 1.51
CA PHE A 234 -4.53 8.37 2.39
C PHE A 234 -4.76 9.67 1.61
N VAL A 235 -5.63 9.64 0.60
CA VAL A 235 -6.07 10.84 -0.12
C VAL A 235 -7.34 11.39 0.55
N PRO A 236 -7.32 12.62 1.09
CA PRO A 236 -8.46 13.16 1.82
C PRO A 236 -9.63 13.47 0.88
N PRO A 237 -10.89 13.38 1.36
CA PRO A 237 -12.07 13.70 0.58
C PRO A 237 -11.97 15.08 -0.09
N GLY A 238 -12.16 15.12 -1.41
CA GLY A 238 -12.10 16.35 -2.20
C GLY A 238 -10.74 17.06 -2.20
N TRP A 239 -9.64 16.36 -1.87
CA TRP A 239 -8.31 16.95 -1.67
C TRP A 239 -8.26 18.02 -0.57
N GLU A 240 -9.17 17.97 0.39
CA GLU A 240 -9.23 18.94 1.47
C GLU A 240 -8.13 18.66 2.52
N GLU A 241 -6.99 19.35 2.40
CA GLU A 241 -5.83 19.16 3.26
C GLU A 241 -6.08 19.47 4.74
N ARG A 242 -7.15 20.20 5.08
CA ARG A 242 -7.55 20.41 6.49
C ARG A 242 -7.91 19.13 7.22
N TYR A 243 -8.23 18.04 6.51
CA TYR A 243 -8.39 16.71 7.11
C TYR A 243 -7.12 16.21 7.80
N VAL A 244 -5.95 16.75 7.45
CA VAL A 244 -4.64 16.34 7.97
C VAL A 244 -3.97 17.49 8.73
N THR A 245 -4.04 18.71 8.21
CA THR A 245 -3.35 19.88 8.80
C THR A 245 -3.95 20.33 10.13
N LEU A 246 -5.25 20.13 10.37
CA LEU A 246 -5.87 20.39 11.69
C LEU A 246 -5.33 19.47 12.80
N PHE A 247 -4.73 18.35 12.41
CA PHE A 247 -4.13 17.37 13.31
C PHE A 247 -2.61 17.54 13.44
N GLY A 248 -2.04 18.59 12.83
CA GLY A 248 -0.64 18.98 12.96
C GLY A 248 0.32 18.31 11.98
N PHE A 249 -0.18 17.71 10.89
CA PHE A 249 0.62 17.06 9.86
C PHE A 249 0.33 17.65 8.48
N THR A 250 1.25 17.48 7.54
CA THR A 250 0.95 17.66 6.10
C THR A 250 0.76 16.31 5.42
N LEU A 251 0.10 16.29 4.25
CA LEU A 251 0.05 15.07 3.43
C LEU A 251 1.45 14.57 3.06
N GLU A 252 2.39 15.50 2.82
CA GLU A 252 3.78 15.16 2.51
C GLU A 252 4.45 14.40 3.67
N ASP A 253 4.20 14.80 4.92
CA ASP A 253 4.78 14.13 6.09
C ASP A 253 4.24 12.69 6.22
N VAL A 254 2.92 12.49 6.08
CA VAL A 254 2.32 11.15 6.16
C VAL A 254 2.85 10.22 5.06
N PHE A 255 2.93 10.72 3.82
CA PHE A 255 3.46 9.94 2.69
C PHE A 255 4.96 9.67 2.84
N THR A 256 5.72 10.62 3.39
CA THR A 256 7.14 10.43 3.68
C THR A 256 7.33 9.29 4.68
N ASN A 257 6.55 9.28 5.76
CA ASN A 257 6.60 8.24 6.79
C ASN A 257 6.27 6.85 6.20
N GLY A 258 5.22 6.75 5.37
CA GLY A 258 4.88 5.49 4.69
C GLY A 258 5.99 5.00 3.75
N ALA A 259 6.59 5.90 2.96
CA ALA A 259 7.69 5.57 2.07
C ALA A 259 8.96 5.13 2.81
N GLN A 260 9.22 5.71 4.00
CA GLN A 260 10.33 5.29 4.88
C GLN A 260 10.06 3.94 5.51
N ALA A 261 8.84 3.71 6.01
CA ALA A 261 8.46 2.46 6.65
C ALA A 261 8.58 1.29 5.68
N LEU A 262 8.04 1.43 4.46
CA LEU A 262 8.16 0.41 3.41
C LEU A 262 9.63 0.06 3.11
N GLU A 263 10.46 1.07 2.80
CA GLU A 263 11.88 0.83 2.49
C GLU A 263 12.60 0.19 3.68
N GLY A 264 12.36 0.70 4.89
CA GLY A 264 12.96 0.19 6.11
C GLY A 264 12.65 -1.28 6.36
N ARG A 265 11.40 -1.72 6.14
CA ARG A 265 11.01 -3.12 6.36
C ARG A 265 11.55 -4.06 5.29
N LEU A 266 11.58 -3.63 4.02
CA LEU A 266 12.22 -4.42 2.95
C LEU A 266 13.70 -4.65 3.25
N ARG A 267 14.43 -3.58 3.60
CA ARG A 267 15.86 -3.69 3.96
C ARG A 267 16.08 -4.52 5.22
N ALA A 268 15.20 -4.41 6.23
CA ALA A 268 15.28 -5.22 7.45
C ALA A 268 15.06 -6.72 7.17
N ALA A 269 14.27 -7.06 6.15
CA ALA A 269 14.06 -8.42 5.67
C ALA A 269 15.20 -8.94 4.77
N GLY A 270 16.21 -8.10 4.46
CA GLY A 270 17.34 -8.45 3.61
C GLY A 270 17.10 -8.25 2.11
N LEU A 271 16.00 -7.58 1.73
CA LEU A 271 15.69 -7.24 0.34
C LEU A 271 16.29 -5.88 -0.02
N ASP A 272 16.74 -5.73 -1.28
CA ASP A 272 17.14 -4.43 -1.81
C ASP A 272 16.07 -3.87 -2.75
N PRO A 273 15.23 -2.92 -2.30
CA PRO A 273 14.19 -2.37 -3.15
C PRO A 273 14.72 -1.66 -4.41
N GLY A 274 16.00 -1.24 -4.42
CA GLY A 274 16.65 -0.63 -5.58
C GLY A 274 16.81 -1.59 -6.77
N THR A 275 16.88 -2.89 -6.55
CA THR A 275 17.07 -3.91 -7.60
C THR A 275 15.77 -4.58 -8.03
N MET A 276 14.68 -4.40 -7.27
CA MET A 276 13.40 -5.10 -7.46
C MET A 276 12.53 -4.52 -8.59
N ARG A 277 12.97 -3.46 -9.29
CA ARG A 277 12.27 -2.83 -10.44
C ARG A 277 10.84 -2.40 -10.13
N LEU A 278 10.61 -1.83 -8.95
CA LEU A 278 9.27 -1.45 -8.49
C LEU A 278 8.71 -0.18 -9.16
N GLY A 279 9.52 0.51 -9.96
CA GLY A 279 9.18 1.81 -10.56
C GLY A 279 9.28 3.00 -9.61
N MET A 280 9.48 2.76 -8.31
CA MET A 280 9.78 3.81 -7.35
C MET A 280 11.28 4.14 -7.36
N PRO A 281 11.65 5.44 -7.28
CA PRO A 281 13.05 5.85 -7.32
C PRO A 281 13.68 5.74 -5.92
N PHE A 282 14.06 4.52 -5.51
CA PHE A 282 14.70 4.26 -4.20
C PHE A 282 16.10 4.88 -4.03
N ASP A 283 16.67 5.41 -5.11
CA ASP A 283 17.87 6.28 -5.12
C ASP A 283 17.60 7.69 -4.57
N LEU A 284 16.33 8.09 -4.44
CA LEU A 284 15.92 9.38 -3.88
C LEU A 284 15.47 9.22 -2.43
N ASP A 285 15.60 10.31 -1.68
CA ASP A 285 15.08 10.37 -0.31
C ASP A 285 13.55 10.20 -0.29
N ALA A 286 13.03 9.72 0.84
CA ALA A 286 11.62 9.39 0.98
C ALA A 286 10.68 10.59 0.82
N ARG A 287 11.13 11.81 1.14
CA ARG A 287 10.33 13.03 1.03
C ARG A 287 10.15 13.43 -0.44
N GLU A 288 11.19 13.29 -1.24
CA GLU A 288 11.11 13.45 -2.69
C GLU A 288 10.25 12.37 -3.33
N ARG A 289 10.33 11.11 -2.87
CA ARG A 289 9.40 10.04 -3.32
C ARG A 289 7.94 10.38 -2.99
N ALA A 290 7.67 10.90 -1.80
CA ALA A 290 6.35 11.34 -1.38
C ALA A 290 5.80 12.46 -2.28
N ARG A 291 6.62 13.49 -2.57
CA ARG A 291 6.26 14.57 -3.50
C ARG A 291 5.88 14.07 -4.87
N ARG A 292 6.67 13.15 -5.43
CA ARG A 292 6.40 12.57 -6.75
C ARG A 292 5.10 11.78 -6.76
N GLY A 293 4.86 10.96 -5.73
CA GLY A 293 3.59 10.23 -5.57
C GLY A 293 2.39 11.16 -5.49
N LEU A 294 2.46 12.20 -4.66
CA LEU A 294 1.42 13.23 -4.53
C LEU A 294 1.19 14.00 -5.84
N ALA A 295 2.24 14.32 -6.59
CA ALA A 295 2.13 14.98 -7.89
C ALA A 295 1.38 14.09 -8.90
N LEU A 296 1.69 12.79 -8.95
CA LEU A 296 1.00 11.83 -9.80
C LEU A 296 -0.47 11.62 -9.41
N LEU A 297 -0.78 11.59 -8.12
CA LEU A 297 -2.16 11.51 -7.62
C LEU A 297 -2.96 12.77 -7.96
N ARG A 298 -2.39 13.97 -7.73
CA ARG A 298 -3.06 15.25 -8.07
C ARG A 298 -3.30 15.41 -9.57
N ALA A 299 -2.41 14.86 -10.40
CA ALA A 299 -2.58 14.83 -11.84
C ALA A 299 -3.61 13.79 -12.32
N GLY A 300 -4.14 12.94 -11.43
CA GLY A 300 -5.06 11.84 -11.77
C GLY A 300 -4.39 10.66 -12.49
N TYR A 301 -3.05 10.58 -12.43
CA TYR A 301 -2.28 9.52 -13.07
C TYR A 301 -2.27 8.25 -12.22
N LEU A 302 -2.32 8.42 -10.90
CA LEU A 302 -2.57 7.38 -9.90
C LEU A 302 -3.92 7.61 -9.20
N GLY A 303 -4.41 6.60 -8.48
CA GLY A 303 -5.65 6.69 -7.71
C GLY A 303 -6.93 6.45 -8.51
N GLU A 304 -8.05 6.90 -7.94
CA GLU A 304 -9.38 6.67 -8.49
C GLU A 304 -9.50 7.21 -9.92
N PRO A 305 -10.07 6.44 -10.87
CA PRO A 305 -10.27 6.88 -12.24
C PRO A 305 -11.36 7.94 -12.42
N ASP A 306 -11.30 9.05 -11.71
CA ASP A 306 -12.34 10.08 -11.75
C ASP A 306 -12.06 11.16 -12.78
N GLY A 307 -13.03 11.35 -13.68
CA GLY A 307 -13.05 12.46 -14.62
C GLY A 307 -12.01 12.39 -15.75
N PRO A 308 -11.98 13.44 -16.59
CA PRO A 308 -11.01 13.57 -17.67
C PRO A 308 -9.60 13.82 -17.10
N VAL A 309 -8.59 13.15 -17.67
CA VAL A 309 -7.19 13.43 -17.34
C VAL A 309 -6.64 14.43 -18.35
N THR A 310 -6.16 15.57 -17.86
CA THR A 310 -5.42 16.54 -18.66
C THR A 310 -3.92 16.22 -18.57
N PRO A 311 -3.24 15.96 -19.70
CA PRO A 311 -1.80 15.71 -19.68
C PRO A 311 -1.04 16.89 -19.06
N ASN A 312 -0.24 16.61 -18.04
CA ASN A 312 0.67 17.54 -17.39
C ASN A 312 2.11 17.12 -17.67
N ALA A 313 2.95 18.02 -18.19
CA ALA A 313 4.30 17.68 -18.64
C ALA A 313 5.18 17.13 -17.50
N ASP A 314 5.16 17.77 -16.33
CA ASP A 314 5.98 17.37 -15.18
C ASP A 314 5.54 16.01 -14.63
N ALA A 315 4.24 15.81 -14.41
CA ALA A 315 3.70 14.52 -13.96
C ALA A 315 3.95 13.40 -14.99
N THR A 316 3.92 13.74 -16.29
CA THR A 316 4.24 12.78 -17.36
C THR A 316 5.71 12.39 -17.32
N ALA A 317 6.62 13.34 -17.09
CA ALA A 317 8.03 13.04 -16.90
C ALA A 317 8.26 12.12 -15.69
N LEU A 318 7.58 12.35 -14.57
CA LEU A 318 7.65 11.48 -13.39
C LEU A 318 7.13 10.05 -13.67
N LEU A 319 6.04 9.94 -14.43
CA LEU A 319 5.49 8.63 -14.82
C LEU A 319 6.44 7.87 -15.75
N PHE A 320 7.06 8.53 -16.72
CA PHE A 320 8.07 7.91 -17.58
C PHE A 320 9.37 7.58 -16.83
N ASP A 321 9.78 8.40 -15.84
CA ASP A 321 10.88 8.06 -14.93
C ASP A 321 10.56 6.78 -14.15
N SER A 322 9.32 6.63 -13.70
CA SER A 322 8.86 5.41 -13.02
C SER A 322 8.88 4.21 -13.97
N LEU A 323 8.42 4.40 -15.22
CA LEU A 323 8.40 3.35 -16.25
C LEU A 323 9.80 2.81 -16.55
N ARG A 324 10.80 3.68 -16.76
CA ARG A 324 12.17 3.21 -17.06
C ARG A 324 12.77 2.38 -15.92
N ARG A 325 12.36 2.63 -14.68
CA ARG A 325 12.82 1.90 -13.48
C ARG A 325 12.16 0.54 -13.32
N GLN A 326 11.09 0.26 -14.06
CA GLN A 326 10.45 -1.06 -14.12
C GLN A 326 11.01 -1.94 -15.24
N VAL A 327 11.75 -1.36 -16.19
CA VAL A 327 12.15 -2.05 -17.42
C VAL A 327 13.23 -3.09 -17.16
N ASP A 328 13.01 -4.30 -17.66
CA ASP A 328 14.07 -5.30 -17.85
C ASP A 328 14.84 -5.06 -19.15
N ALA A 329 15.91 -4.26 -19.09
CA ALA A 329 16.71 -3.94 -20.26
C ALA A 329 17.27 -5.18 -21.01
N SER A 330 17.40 -6.34 -20.34
CA SER A 330 17.94 -7.56 -20.95
C SER A 330 16.98 -8.20 -21.97
N ILE A 331 15.68 -7.93 -21.86
CA ILE A 331 14.64 -8.52 -22.73
C ILE A 331 14.70 -7.94 -24.15
N ALA A 332 15.07 -6.67 -24.27
CA ALA A 332 15.12 -5.95 -25.54
C ALA A 332 16.32 -5.00 -25.61
N PRO A 333 17.55 -5.52 -25.69
CA PRO A 333 18.73 -4.69 -25.83
C PRO A 333 18.68 -3.89 -27.13
N ASP A 334 19.19 -2.65 -27.06
CA ASP A 334 19.28 -1.70 -28.18
C ASP A 334 17.94 -1.41 -28.86
N ALA A 335 16.85 -1.42 -28.07
CA ALA A 335 15.50 -1.18 -28.55
C ALA A 335 15.00 0.22 -28.17
N THR A 336 14.23 0.82 -29.07
CA THR A 336 13.51 2.07 -28.85
C THR A 336 12.00 1.83 -28.93
N ILE A 337 11.29 2.18 -27.86
CA ILE A 337 9.82 2.07 -27.76
C ILE A 337 9.25 3.48 -27.67
N GLN A 338 8.26 3.80 -28.50
CA GLN A 338 7.62 5.11 -28.53
C GLN A 338 6.14 5.01 -28.19
N TRP A 339 5.66 5.93 -27.36
CA TRP A 339 4.24 6.21 -27.15
C TRP A 339 3.86 7.43 -27.95
N SER A 340 2.97 7.25 -28.93
CA SER A 340 2.43 8.31 -29.76
C SER A 340 1.00 8.60 -29.33
N PHE A 341 0.86 9.54 -28.41
CA PHE A 341 -0.44 9.96 -27.92
C PHE A 341 -1.18 10.80 -28.97
N THR A 342 -2.48 10.61 -29.10
CA THR A 342 -3.32 11.41 -30.00
C THR A 342 -3.72 12.75 -29.40
N ASP A 343 -3.61 12.89 -28.08
CA ASP A 343 -4.05 14.03 -27.27
C ASP A 343 -2.99 14.52 -26.26
N ALA A 344 -1.71 14.11 -26.42
CA ALA A 344 -0.58 14.56 -25.61
C ALA A 344 0.74 14.55 -26.40
N GLU A 345 1.80 15.15 -25.86
CA GLU A 345 3.13 15.07 -26.45
C GLU A 345 3.64 13.62 -26.48
N PRO A 346 4.25 13.15 -27.58
CA PRO A 346 4.80 11.80 -27.64
C PRO A 346 6.00 11.66 -26.70
N TRP A 347 6.25 10.42 -26.28
CA TRP A 347 7.39 10.05 -25.44
C TRP A 347 8.04 8.79 -25.97
N HIS A 348 9.30 8.58 -25.66
CA HIS A 348 9.99 7.35 -26.01
C HIS A 348 10.95 6.89 -24.92
N LEU A 349 11.17 5.58 -24.89
CA LEU A 349 12.10 4.87 -24.04
C LEU A 349 13.17 4.22 -24.92
N GLN A 350 14.44 4.44 -24.60
CA GLN A 350 15.59 3.87 -25.29
C GLN A 350 16.32 2.93 -24.33
N ILE A 351 16.52 1.69 -24.75
CA ILE A 351 17.30 0.70 -24.01
C ILE A 351 18.67 0.62 -24.68
N GLN A 352 19.74 0.93 -23.95
CA GLN A 352 21.11 0.86 -24.43
C GLN A 352 22.04 0.44 -23.29
N ASN A 353 23.01 -0.43 -23.58
CA ASN A 353 24.01 -0.88 -22.60
C ASN A 353 23.43 -1.42 -21.28
N GLY A 354 22.25 -2.06 -21.33
CA GLY A 354 21.60 -2.60 -20.14
C GLY A 354 20.89 -1.56 -19.26
N ASP A 355 20.79 -0.31 -19.71
CA ASP A 355 20.04 0.76 -19.04
C ASP A 355 18.90 1.28 -19.92
N ALA A 356 17.92 1.95 -19.31
CA ALA A 356 16.77 2.53 -19.97
C ALA A 356 16.70 4.05 -19.72
N ALA A 357 16.69 4.83 -20.79
CA ALA A 357 16.50 6.28 -20.76
C ALA A 357 15.14 6.65 -21.37
N VAL A 358 14.53 7.73 -20.87
CA VAL A 358 13.26 8.26 -21.40
C VAL A 358 13.40 9.71 -21.80
N ALA A 359 12.71 10.11 -22.86
CA ALA A 359 12.65 11.49 -23.31
C ALA A 359 11.30 11.82 -23.95
N SER A 360 10.89 13.09 -23.82
CA SER A 360 9.76 13.62 -24.58
C SER A 360 10.13 13.79 -26.06
N GLY A 361 9.11 13.82 -26.91
CA GLY A 361 9.27 13.90 -28.36
C GLY A 361 9.34 12.54 -29.04
N ARG A 362 9.42 12.59 -30.38
CA ARG A 362 9.49 11.38 -31.22
C ARG A 362 10.93 10.91 -31.35
N ALA A 363 11.12 9.60 -31.20
CA ALA A 363 12.37 8.95 -31.57
C ALA A 363 12.54 8.95 -33.10
N PRO A 364 13.77 9.05 -33.61
CA PRO A 364 14.03 9.03 -35.04
C PRO A 364 13.71 7.67 -35.68
N ASN A 365 14.03 6.56 -35.02
CA ASN A 365 13.86 5.20 -35.54
C ASN A 365 13.30 4.24 -34.45
N PRO A 366 12.03 4.36 -34.06
CA PRO A 366 11.44 3.49 -33.05
C PRO A 366 11.27 2.05 -33.57
N ASP A 367 11.64 1.06 -32.75
CA ASP A 367 11.40 -0.36 -33.02
C ASP A 367 9.95 -0.77 -32.80
N LEU A 368 9.27 -0.07 -31.89
CA LEU A 368 7.87 -0.28 -31.54
C LEU A 368 7.21 1.05 -31.21
N ILE A 369 6.03 1.29 -31.77
CA ILE A 369 5.22 2.48 -31.53
C ILE A 369 3.87 2.03 -30.98
N PHE A 370 3.47 2.53 -29.81
CA PHE A 370 2.12 2.44 -29.29
C PHE A 370 1.35 3.73 -29.59
N ARG A 371 0.38 3.67 -30.51
CA ARG A 371 -0.54 4.79 -30.77
C ARG A 371 -1.81 4.63 -29.93
N CYS A 372 -2.11 5.59 -29.07
CA CYS A 372 -3.27 5.55 -28.15
C CYS A 372 -3.63 6.95 -27.67
N ARG A 373 -4.73 7.09 -26.92
CA ARG A 373 -4.92 8.30 -26.10
C ARG A 373 -4.08 8.20 -24.84
N PHE A 374 -3.72 9.35 -24.27
CA PHE A 374 -2.97 9.40 -23.02
C PHE A 374 -3.70 8.66 -21.89
N ARG A 375 -5.02 8.86 -21.77
CA ARG A 375 -5.85 8.17 -20.77
C ARG A 375 -5.84 6.64 -20.94
N ASP A 376 -5.90 6.15 -22.17
CA ASP A 376 -5.88 4.70 -22.44
C ASP A 376 -4.56 4.06 -21.98
N TRP A 377 -3.45 4.79 -22.12
CA TRP A 377 -2.17 4.35 -21.60
C TRP A 377 -2.11 4.40 -20.06
N LEU A 378 -2.62 5.46 -19.43
CA LEU A 378 -2.72 5.53 -17.97
C LEU A 378 -3.56 4.40 -17.39
N ASP A 379 -4.66 4.02 -18.04
CA ASP A 379 -5.49 2.91 -17.58
C ASP A 379 -4.74 1.58 -17.65
N ILE A 380 -3.80 1.41 -18.58
CA ILE A 380 -2.92 0.23 -18.62
C ILE A 380 -1.85 0.32 -17.53
N ALA A 381 -1.17 1.47 -17.42
CA ALA A 381 -0.08 1.67 -16.46
C ALA A 381 -0.55 1.55 -15.01
N ALA A 382 -1.77 2.01 -14.70
CA ALA A 382 -2.38 1.88 -13.38
C ALA A 382 -3.15 0.56 -13.16
N GLY A 383 -3.05 -0.40 -14.09
CA GLY A 383 -3.73 -1.70 -13.99
C GLY A 383 -5.27 -1.64 -14.01
N ARG A 384 -5.86 -0.55 -14.52
CA ARG A 384 -7.32 -0.36 -14.66
C ARG A 384 -7.88 -1.14 -15.86
N THR A 385 -7.05 -1.44 -16.86
CA THR A 385 -7.35 -2.36 -17.96
C THR A 385 -6.13 -3.20 -18.29
N THR A 386 -6.33 -4.41 -18.83
CA THR A 386 -5.23 -5.22 -19.32
C THR A 386 -4.74 -4.71 -20.70
N PRO A 387 -3.43 -4.84 -21.01
CA PRO A 387 -2.91 -4.51 -22.33
C PRO A 387 -3.66 -5.23 -23.46
N TRP A 388 -3.94 -6.52 -23.27
CA TRP A 388 -4.70 -7.33 -24.24
C TRP A 388 -6.08 -6.76 -24.54
N ARG A 389 -6.84 -6.36 -23.50
CA ARG A 389 -8.17 -5.76 -23.68
C ARG A 389 -8.10 -4.42 -24.42
N ALA A 390 -7.06 -3.62 -24.14
CA ALA A 390 -6.86 -2.34 -24.82
C ALA A 390 -6.48 -2.51 -26.30
N LEU A 391 -5.73 -3.57 -26.64
CA LEU A 391 -5.43 -3.94 -28.01
C LEU A 391 -6.68 -4.41 -28.77
N LEU A 392 -7.44 -5.34 -28.18
CA LEU A 392 -8.68 -5.87 -28.79
C LEU A 392 -9.72 -4.80 -29.06
N THR A 393 -9.83 -3.81 -28.16
CA THR A 393 -10.78 -2.68 -28.31
C THR A 393 -10.25 -1.56 -29.19
N GLY A 394 -9.02 -1.68 -29.72
CA GLY A 394 -8.40 -0.67 -30.58
C GLY A 394 -8.02 0.63 -29.87
N ARG A 395 -8.07 0.67 -28.53
CA ARG A 395 -7.63 1.80 -27.69
C ARG A 395 -6.13 1.99 -27.75
N VAL A 396 -5.39 0.88 -27.88
CA VAL A 396 -3.96 0.88 -28.19
C VAL A 396 -3.73 0.19 -29.53
N ARG A 397 -3.00 0.86 -30.42
CA ARG A 397 -2.62 0.34 -31.74
C ARG A 397 -1.11 0.30 -31.85
N PRO A 398 -0.50 -0.89 -31.73
CA PRO A 398 0.94 -1.00 -31.82
C PRO A 398 1.38 -1.19 -33.29
N SER A 399 2.53 -0.64 -33.66
CA SER A 399 3.17 -0.83 -34.97
C SER A 399 4.69 -0.88 -34.83
N GLY A 400 5.38 -1.59 -35.73
CA GLY A 400 6.84 -1.74 -35.68
C GLY A 400 7.28 -3.19 -35.86
N LYS A 401 8.44 -3.54 -35.30
CA LYS A 401 9.04 -4.87 -35.43
C LYS A 401 8.19 -5.92 -34.67
N LEU A 402 7.72 -6.95 -35.37
CA LEU A 402 6.87 -8.01 -34.79
C LEU A 402 7.49 -8.67 -33.54
N ARG A 403 8.81 -8.88 -33.53
CA ARG A 403 9.55 -9.41 -32.37
C ARG A 403 9.43 -8.55 -31.11
N MET A 404 9.20 -7.25 -31.25
CA MET A 404 9.03 -6.33 -30.12
C MET A 404 7.64 -6.46 -29.50
N LEU A 405 6.62 -6.80 -30.29
CA LEU A 405 5.26 -7.04 -29.76
C LEU A 405 5.24 -8.22 -28.79
N THR A 406 6.02 -9.27 -29.08
CA THR A 406 6.15 -10.44 -28.19
C THR A 406 7.02 -10.18 -26.96
N ARG A 407 7.93 -9.20 -27.03
CA ARG A 407 8.86 -8.85 -25.94
C ARG A 407 8.28 -7.81 -24.98
N ALA A 408 7.49 -6.86 -25.48
CA ALA A 408 6.97 -5.74 -24.70
C ALA A 408 6.26 -6.16 -23.40
N PRO A 409 5.40 -7.20 -23.36
CA PRO A 409 4.80 -7.63 -22.11
C PRO A 409 5.82 -8.08 -21.06
N ARG A 410 6.91 -8.74 -21.48
CA ARG A 410 7.99 -9.21 -20.58
C ARG A 410 8.91 -8.11 -20.12
N LEU A 411 8.95 -7.00 -20.85
CA LEU A 411 9.80 -5.86 -20.54
C LEU A 411 9.36 -5.15 -19.26
N PHE A 412 8.06 -5.18 -18.99
CA PHE A 412 7.41 -4.52 -17.85
C PHE A 412 6.84 -5.53 -16.85
N ALA A 413 7.21 -6.82 -16.99
CA ALA A 413 6.67 -7.94 -16.22
C ALA A 413 7.35 -8.13 -14.86
#